data_AF-A0A497J7V7-F1
#
_entry.id   AF-A0A497J7V7-F1
#
_cell.length_a   1.000
_cell.length_b   1.000
_cell.length_c   1.000
_cell.angle_alpha   90.00
_cell.angle_beta   90.00
_cell.angle_gamma   90.00
#
_symmetry.space_group_name_H-M   'P 1'
#
loop_
_entity.id
_entity.type
_entity.pdbx_description
1 polymer ?
#
loop_
_entity_poly.entity_id
_entity_poly.type
_entity_poly.pdbx_seq_one_letter_code
_entity_poly.pdbx_strand_id
1 'polypeptide(L)'
;NNIENATLLSLNAEQLSKNAFSKTISIGDYHLLLNPFAYDYVFNNLNLALGELSAAKDLYLKAGEINDAEKISLKIEELRSEKEKMKNFFLAYGALLVVIFIFIVIRTCLGVIRYRKDEKYIKIGEFFLEYT
;
A
#
# COMPACT_ATOMS: atom_id res chain seq x y z
N ASN A 1 29.68 -19.31 -14.67
CA ASN A 1 29.77 -20.04 -13.38
C ASN A 1 28.41 -19.92 -12.70
N ASN A 2 27.62 -21.00 -12.57
CA ASN A 2 26.20 -20.90 -12.16
C ASN A 2 26.04 -20.32 -10.73
N ILE A 3 26.97 -20.65 -9.83
CA ILE A 3 26.99 -20.19 -8.44
C ILE A 3 27.29 -18.68 -8.34
N GLU A 4 28.22 -18.18 -9.16
CA GLU A 4 28.60 -16.77 -9.20
C GLU A 4 27.43 -15.91 -9.71
N ASN A 5 26.74 -16.38 -10.75
CA ASN A 5 25.53 -15.74 -11.26
C ASN A 5 24.40 -15.75 -10.22
N ALA A 6 24.18 -16.87 -9.52
CA ALA A 6 23.17 -16.96 -8.46
C ALA A 6 23.45 -15.96 -7.31
N THR A 7 24.72 -15.84 -6.92
CA THR A 7 25.16 -14.90 -5.90
C THR A 7 24.93 -13.45 -6.33
N LEU A 8 25.20 -13.12 -7.59
CA LEU A 8 24.98 -11.77 -8.14
C LEU A 8 23.49 -11.40 -8.15
N LEU A 9 22.61 -12.32 -8.58
CA LEU A 9 21.15 -12.12 -8.53
C LEU A 9 20.65 -11.94 -7.08
N SER A 10 21.18 -12.71 -6.14
CA SER A 10 20.86 -12.58 -4.71
C SER A 10 21.24 -11.21 -4.15
N LEU A 11 22.43 -10.71 -4.49
CA LEU A 11 22.90 -9.36 -4.10
C LEU A 11 22.05 -8.27 -4.75
N ASN A 12 21.70 -8.41 -6.02
CA ASN A 12 20.84 -7.47 -6.73
C ASN A 12 19.45 -7.42 -6.08
N ALA A 13 18.88 -8.56 -5.74
CA ALA A 13 17.61 -8.64 -5.03
C ALA A 13 17.65 -7.94 -3.67
N GLU A 14 18.74 -8.09 -2.91
CA GLU A 14 18.92 -7.40 -1.63
C GLU A 14 19.02 -5.87 -1.80
N GLN A 15 19.65 -5.41 -2.88
CA GLN A 15 19.72 -3.99 -3.16
C GLN A 15 18.35 -3.41 -3.58
N LEU A 16 17.60 -4.16 -4.39
CA LEU A 16 16.23 -3.81 -4.77
C LEU A 16 15.29 -3.77 -3.55
N SER A 17 15.40 -4.73 -2.63
CA SER A 17 14.60 -4.74 -1.40
C SER A 17 14.98 -3.57 -0.48
N LYS A 18 16.27 -3.29 -0.28
CA LYS A 18 16.73 -2.09 0.45
C LYS A 18 16.21 -0.79 -0.15
N ASN A 19 16.24 -0.68 -1.48
CA ASN A 19 15.70 0.50 -2.18
C ASN A 19 14.20 0.64 -1.95
N ALA A 20 13.46 -0.46 -1.95
CA ALA A 20 12.04 -0.46 -1.61
C ALA A 20 11.81 -0.01 -0.16
N PHE A 21 12.52 -0.62 0.80
CA PHE A 21 12.37 -0.33 2.22
C PHE A 21 12.85 1.08 2.62
N SER A 22 13.72 1.72 1.84
CA SER A 22 14.12 3.12 2.05
C SER A 22 12.95 4.11 1.99
N LYS A 23 11.82 3.72 1.37
CA LYS A 23 10.58 4.52 1.29
C LYS A 23 9.54 4.10 2.32
N THR A 24 9.91 3.21 3.25
CA THR A 24 9.04 2.68 4.29
C THR A 24 9.59 3.03 5.67
N ILE A 25 8.76 2.88 6.69
CA ILE A 25 9.20 2.91 8.09
C ILE A 25 9.05 1.52 8.67
N SER A 26 10.08 1.06 9.39
CA SER A 26 10.02 -0.16 10.16
C SER A 26 9.27 0.09 11.47
N ILE A 27 8.21 -0.67 11.72
CA ILE A 27 7.52 -0.74 13.02
C ILE A 27 7.55 -2.19 13.48
N GLY A 28 8.44 -2.51 14.43
CA GLY A 28 8.76 -3.89 14.78
C GLY A 28 9.27 -4.64 13.54
N ASP A 29 8.67 -5.80 13.27
CA ASP A 29 8.99 -6.67 12.13
C ASP A 29 8.22 -6.29 10.83
N TYR A 30 7.71 -5.07 10.74
CA TYR A 30 6.84 -4.64 9.63
C TYR A 30 7.35 -3.38 8.94
N HIS A 31 7.39 -3.41 7.62
CA HIS A 31 7.64 -2.25 6.78
C HIS A 31 6.31 -1.58 6.37
N LEU A 32 6.08 -0.36 6.86
CA LEU A 32 4.89 0.42 6.57
C LEU A 32 5.18 1.53 5.57
N LEU A 33 4.33 1.63 4.56
CA LEU A 33 4.40 2.68 3.56
C LEU A 33 3.69 3.94 4.08
N LEU A 34 4.46 4.96 4.46
CA LEU A 34 3.89 6.24 4.88
C LEU A 34 3.37 7.07 3.71
N ASN A 35 4.12 7.07 2.60
CA ASN A 35 3.74 7.82 1.42
C ASN A 35 3.00 6.92 0.43
N PRO A 36 1.66 7.02 0.31
CA PRO A 36 0.89 6.19 -0.61
C PRO A 36 1.31 6.39 -2.08
N PHE A 37 1.85 7.57 -2.45
CA PHE A 37 2.33 7.83 -3.81
C PHE A 37 3.64 7.09 -4.14
N ALA A 38 4.35 6.58 -3.14
CA ALA A 38 5.51 5.73 -3.35
C ALA A 38 5.15 4.24 -3.51
N TYR A 39 3.86 3.89 -3.43
CA TYR A 39 3.40 2.50 -3.47
C TYR A 39 3.90 1.75 -4.71
N ASP A 40 3.67 2.31 -5.90
CA ASP A 40 4.06 1.66 -7.16
C ASP A 40 5.57 1.45 -7.24
N TYR A 41 6.35 2.44 -6.79
CA TYR A 41 7.81 2.33 -6.74
C TYR A 41 8.26 1.18 -5.83
N VAL A 42 7.72 1.12 -4.61
CA VAL A 42 8.08 0.08 -3.64
C VAL A 42 7.62 -1.28 -4.13
N PHE A 43 6.38 -1.39 -4.58
CA PHE A 43 5.80 -2.66 -5.05
C PHE A 43 6.55 -3.22 -6.26
N ASN A 44 6.97 -2.36 -7.20
CA ASN A 44 7.78 -2.76 -8.35
C ASN A 44 9.17 -3.25 -7.94
N ASN A 45 9.87 -2.55 -7.05
CA ASN A 45 11.18 -3.00 -6.58
C ASN A 45 11.08 -4.35 -5.84
N LEU A 46 10.04 -4.57 -5.03
CA LEU A 46 9.79 -5.86 -4.38
C LEU A 46 9.46 -6.97 -5.38
N ASN A 47 8.72 -6.67 -6.45
CA ASN A 47 8.48 -7.62 -7.56
C ASN A 47 9.77 -8.03 -8.26
N LEU A 48 10.63 -7.07 -8.58
CA LEU A 48 11.91 -7.33 -9.21
C LEU A 48 12.81 -8.17 -8.29
N ALA A 49 12.90 -7.81 -7.01
CA ALA A 49 13.66 -8.57 -6.01
C ALA A 49 13.16 -10.03 -5.90
N LEU A 50 11.85 -10.25 -5.89
CA LEU A 50 11.27 -11.61 -5.90
C LEU A 50 11.65 -12.38 -7.18
N GLY A 51 11.67 -11.73 -8.34
CA GLY A 51 12.09 -12.34 -9.60
C GLY A 51 13.56 -12.75 -9.59
N GLU A 52 14.43 -11.86 -9.12
CA GLU A 52 15.87 -12.10 -8.97
C GLU A 52 16.16 -13.24 -7.99
N LEU A 53 15.48 -13.28 -6.83
CA LEU A 53 15.60 -14.39 -5.87
C LEU A 53 15.11 -15.71 -6.46
N SER A 54 14.00 -15.70 -7.21
CA SER A 54 13.51 -16.93 -7.86
C SER A 54 14.52 -17.47 -8.88
N ALA A 55 15.12 -16.58 -9.68
CA ALA A 55 16.16 -16.96 -10.63
C ALA A 55 17.44 -17.44 -9.93
N ALA A 56 17.83 -16.80 -8.81
CA ALA A 56 18.95 -17.24 -7.98
C ALA A 56 18.71 -18.64 -7.41
N LYS A 57 17.51 -18.92 -6.89
CA LYS A 57 17.11 -20.24 -6.38
C LYS A 57 17.26 -21.32 -7.44
N ASP A 58 16.75 -21.08 -8.65
CA ASP A 58 16.84 -22.05 -9.75
C ASP A 58 18.29 -22.34 -10.15
N LEU A 59 19.17 -21.33 -10.10
CA LEU A 59 20.60 -21.52 -10.37
C LEU A 59 21.32 -22.29 -9.26
N TYR A 60 21.00 -22.05 -7.99
CA TYR A 60 21.53 -22.84 -6.87
C TYR A 60 21.08 -24.31 -6.98
N LEU A 61 19.80 -24.56 -7.30
CA LEU A 61 19.30 -25.92 -7.53
C LEU A 61 20.03 -26.62 -8.69
N LYS A 62 20.24 -25.92 -9.81
CA LYS A 62 21.00 -26.45 -10.96
C LYS A 62 22.46 -26.71 -10.64
N ALA A 63 23.04 -25.99 -9.68
CA ALA A 63 24.41 -26.20 -9.22
C ALA A 63 24.52 -27.33 -8.17
N GLY A 64 23.41 -27.89 -7.70
CA GLY A 64 23.38 -28.88 -6.62
C GLY A 64 23.47 -28.27 -5.21
N GLU A 65 23.41 -26.95 -5.09
CA GLU A 65 23.49 -26.21 -3.83
C GLU A 65 22.12 -26.13 -3.15
N ILE A 66 21.64 -27.28 -2.65
CA ILE A 66 20.29 -27.42 -2.07
C ILE A 66 20.11 -26.53 -0.84
N ASN A 67 21.12 -26.46 0.04
CA ASN A 67 21.05 -25.66 1.26
C ASN A 67 20.89 -24.16 0.97
N ASP A 68 21.56 -23.65 -0.07
CA ASP A 68 21.46 -22.24 -0.44
C ASP A 68 20.15 -21.95 -1.17
N ALA A 69 19.67 -22.88 -1.99
CA ALA A 69 18.33 -22.79 -2.58
C ALA A 69 17.22 -22.74 -1.51
N GLU A 70 17.36 -23.47 -0.41
CA GLU A 70 16.42 -23.46 0.71
C GLU A 70 16.44 -22.10 1.45
N LYS A 71 17.62 -21.55 1.74
CA LYS A 71 17.75 -20.20 2.32
C LYS A 71 17.10 -19.14 1.45
N ILE A 72 17.31 -19.20 0.12
CA ILE A 72 16.66 -18.28 -0.81
C ILE A 72 15.14 -18.48 -0.82
N SER A 73 14.66 -19.72 -0.69
CA SER A 73 13.23 -20.00 -0.60
C SER A 73 12.58 -19.33 0.62
N LEU A 74 13.23 -19.35 1.78
CA LEU A 74 12.76 -18.65 2.97
C LEU A 74 12.70 -17.13 2.76
N LYS A 75 13.76 -16.55 2.17
CA LYS A 75 13.79 -15.11 1.83
C LYS A 75 12.66 -14.71 0.88
N ILE A 76 12.33 -15.55 -0.10
CA ILE A 76 11.21 -15.32 -1.03
C ILE A 76 9.88 -15.28 -0.26
N GLU A 77 9.69 -16.17 0.69
CA GLU A 77 8.47 -16.26 1.50
C GLU A 77 8.31 -15.04 2.41
N GLU A 78 9.39 -14.64 3.10
CA GLU A 78 9.44 -13.42 3.92
C GLU A 78 9.08 -12.19 3.09
N LEU A 79 9.77 -11.99 1.95
CA LEU A 79 9.58 -10.83 1.09
C LEU A 79 8.17 -10.80 0.47
N ARG A 80 7.60 -11.97 0.15
CA ARG A 80 6.22 -12.08 -0.34
C ARG A 80 5.22 -11.71 0.75
N SER A 81 5.44 -12.17 1.98
CA SER A 81 4.61 -11.85 3.14
C SER A 81 4.60 -10.35 3.42
N GLU A 82 5.77 -9.70 3.43
CA GLU A 82 5.87 -8.26 3.60
C GLU A 82 5.16 -7.49 2.50
N LYS A 83 5.39 -7.87 1.24
CA LYS A 83 4.73 -7.24 0.09
C LYS A 83 3.19 -7.35 0.16
N GLU A 84 2.67 -8.49 0.60
CA GLU A 84 1.22 -8.68 0.77
C GLU A 84 0.66 -7.82 1.91
N LYS A 85 1.35 -7.75 3.05
CA LYS A 85 1.00 -6.85 4.15
C LYS A 85 0.98 -5.38 3.70
N MET A 86 1.98 -4.96 2.92
CA MET A 86 2.03 -3.59 2.37
C MET A 86 0.86 -3.30 1.43
N LYS A 87 0.49 -4.26 0.57
CA LYS A 87 -0.71 -4.15 -0.28
C LYS A 87 -1.97 -3.99 0.57
N ASN A 88 -2.14 -4.82 1.60
CA ASN A 88 -3.31 -4.76 2.46
C ASN A 88 -3.41 -3.42 3.21
N PHE A 89 -2.28 -2.90 3.70
CA PHE A 89 -2.23 -1.58 4.33
C PHE A 89 -2.62 -0.46 3.36
N PHE A 90 -2.11 -0.50 2.13
CA PHE A 90 -2.47 0.48 1.09
C PHE A 90 -3.97 0.45 0.76
N LEU A 91 -4.55 -0.75 0.62
CA LEU A 91 -5.99 -0.90 0.38
C LEU A 91 -6.83 -0.40 1.57
N ALA A 92 -6.41 -0.71 2.80
CA ALA A 92 -7.08 -0.22 4.00
C ALA A 92 -7.05 1.31 4.10
N TYR A 93 -5.90 1.92 3.79
CA TYR A 93 -5.75 3.38 3.73
C TYR A 93 -6.67 4.01 2.68
N GLY A 94 -6.72 3.43 1.47
CA GLY A 94 -7.64 3.89 0.43
C GLY A 94 -9.12 3.79 0.83
N ALA A 95 -9.52 2.67 1.45
CA ALA A 95 -10.88 2.49 1.95
C ALA A 95 -11.25 3.52 3.02
N LEU A 96 -10.32 3.83 3.94
CA LEU A 96 -10.51 4.86 4.97
C LEU A 96 -10.75 6.25 4.35
N LEU A 97 -9.98 6.62 3.33
CA LEU A 97 -10.19 7.89 2.62
C LEU A 97 -11.57 7.98 1.97
N VAL A 98 -12.04 6.89 1.36
CA VAL A 98 -13.38 6.82 0.76
C VAL A 98 -14.47 7.00 1.84
N VAL A 99 -14.32 6.36 2.99
CA VAL A 99 -15.26 6.51 4.12
C VAL A 99 -15.31 7.96 4.61
N ILE A 100 -14.16 8.59 4.80
CA ILE A 100 -14.07 10.00 5.22
C ILE A 100 -14.73 10.90 4.18
N PHE A 101 -14.48 10.67 2.90
CA PHE A 101 -15.09 11.45 1.81
C PHE A 101 -16.62 11.33 1.81
N ILE A 102 -17.14 10.10 1.90
CA ILE A 102 -18.59 9.86 2.00
C ILE A 102 -19.18 10.58 3.21
N PHE A 103 -18.52 10.52 4.36
CA PHE A 103 -18.97 11.21 5.57
C PHE A 103 -19.06 12.73 5.37
N ILE A 104 -18.05 13.34 4.74
CA ILE A 104 -18.05 14.77 4.42
C ILE A 104 -19.20 15.10 3.47
N VAL A 105 -19.39 14.33 2.39
CA VAL A 105 -20.48 14.54 1.43
C VAL A 105 -21.85 14.47 2.11
N ILE A 106 -22.09 13.44 2.93
CA ILE A 106 -23.35 13.30 3.67
C ILE A 106 -23.58 14.49 4.59
N ARG A 107 -22.55 14.93 5.34
CA ARG A 107 -22.64 16.09 6.24
C ARG A 107 -22.98 17.37 5.48
N THR A 108 -22.33 17.61 4.34
CA THR A 108 -22.61 18.76 3.49
C THR A 108 -24.03 18.72 2.94
N CYS A 109 -24.49 17.57 2.43
CA CYS A 109 -25.86 17.41 1.92
C CYS A 109 -26.90 17.68 3.02
N LEU A 110 -26.72 17.13 4.23
CA LEU A 110 -27.60 17.40 5.36
C LEU A 110 -27.59 18.87 5.78
N GLY A 111 -26.42 19.52 5.76
CA GLY A 111 -26.28 20.95 6.00
C GLY A 111 -27.07 21.79 4.99
N VAL A 112 -26.94 21.48 3.70
CA VAL A 112 -27.68 22.16 2.62
C VAL A 112 -29.20 21.95 2.75
N ILE A 113 -29.64 20.74 3.09
CA ILE A 113 -31.07 20.45 3.33
C ILE A 113 -31.61 21.28 4.50
N ARG A 114 -30.86 21.35 5.61
CA ARG A 114 -31.23 22.18 6.76
C ARG A 114 -31.29 23.65 6.40
N TYR A 115 -30.26 24.17 5.73
CA TYR A 115 -30.22 25.56 5.28
C TYR A 115 -31.44 25.92 4.41
N ARG A 116 -31.77 25.10 3.41
CA ARG A 116 -32.95 25.32 2.56
C ARG A 116 -34.27 25.23 3.31
N LYS A 117 -34.34 24.37 4.33
CA LYS A 117 -35.52 24.25 5.18
C LYS A 117 -35.69 25.50 6.04
N ASP A 118 -34.62 26.01 6.62
CA ASP A 118 -34.62 27.23 7.43
C ASP A 118 -34.96 28.47 6.60
N GLU A 119 -34.42 28.61 5.38
CA GLU A 119 -34.81 29.70 4.45
C GLU A 119 -36.29 29.68 4.10
N LYS A 120 -36.88 28.48 3.90
CA LYS A 120 -38.32 28.37 3.64
C LYS A 120 -39.14 28.85 4.83
N TYR A 121 -38.74 28.53 6.06
CA TYR A 121 -39.45 29.01 7.25
C TYR A 121 -39.32 30.51 7.45
N ILE A 122 -38.16 31.10 7.15
CA ILE A 122 -37.97 32.56 7.20
C ILE A 122 -38.92 33.25 6.23
N LYS A 123 -38.97 32.79 4.96
CA LYS A 123 -39.89 33.36 3.95
C LYS A 123 -41.37 33.23 4.32
N ILE A 124 -41.77 32.12 4.94
CA ILE A 124 -43.14 31.94 5.43
C ILE A 124 -43.42 32.89 6.61
N GLY A 125 -42.45 33.11 7.50
CA GLY A 125 -42.57 34.05 8.62
C GLY A 125 -42.68 35.51 8.18
N GLU A 126 -41.88 35.93 7.20
CA GLU A 126 -41.98 37.27 6.60
C GLU A 126 -43.35 37.49 5.94
N PHE A 127 -43.86 36.51 5.18
CA PHE A 127 -45.18 36.60 4.56
C PHE A 127 -46.31 36.72 5.59
N PHE A 128 -46.20 36.08 6.76
CA PHE A 128 -47.24 36.19 7.79
C PHE A 128 -47.25 37.57 8.49
N LEU A 129 -46.10 38.21 8.64
CA LEU A 129 -45.97 39.54 9.27
C LEU A 129 -46.44 40.69 8.36
N GLU A 130 -46.44 40.51 7.04
CA GLU A 130 -46.88 41.53 6.08
C GLU A 130 -48.42 41.57 5.93
N TYR A 131 -49.14 40.53 6.37
CA TYR A 131 -50.60 40.38 6.22
C TYR A 131 -51.38 40.41 7.55
N THR A 132 -50.72 40.82 8.64
CA THR A 132 -51.34 41.17 9.95
C THR A 132 -50.98 42.59 10.33
#